data_AF-A0A8S3G893-F1
#
_entry.id   AF-A0A8S3G893-F1
#
_cell.length_a   1.000
_cell.length_b   1.000
_cell.length_c   1.000
_cell.angle_alpha   90.00
_cell.angle_beta   90.00
_cell.angle_gamma   90.00
#
_symmetry.space_group_name_H-M   'P 1'
#
loop_
_entity.id
_entity.type
_entity.pdbx_description
1 polymer ?
#
loop_
_entity_poly.entity_id
_entity_poly.type
_entity_poly.pdbx_seq_one_letter_code
_entity_poly.pdbx_strand_id
1 'polypeptide(L)'
;NINNNTNYQHNWADYPQLPPPQKQNIPYSTASNEMINKIGELIGSMQKINDVLVRIEKKNQEFEHFIVDSKSNDASLSKKLDQLNEKDKDYKKVHTQHDIKLSRHENVFTKLVLPMLDEIAKFIVNINVDKNLGVLNADFQVTINRMRAQLTN
;
A
#
# COMPACT_ATOMS: atom_id res chain seq x y z
N ASN A 1 9.80 -22.37 14.63
CA ASN A 1 10.66 -22.81 15.75
C ASN A 1 12.09 -22.61 15.31
N ILE A 2 12.70 -21.48 15.68
CA ILE A 2 14.03 -21.07 15.20
C ILE A 2 15.06 -21.66 16.18
N ASN A 3 15.83 -22.64 15.71
CA ASN A 3 16.93 -23.22 16.47
C ASN A 3 18.11 -22.24 16.45
N ASN A 4 18.27 -21.50 17.55
CA ASN A 4 19.47 -20.72 17.83
C ASN A 4 20.64 -21.68 18.14
N ASN A 5 21.53 -21.88 17.18
CA ASN A 5 22.78 -22.61 17.41
C ASN A 5 23.86 -21.62 17.88
N THR A 6 23.91 -21.37 19.19
CA THR A 6 24.88 -20.46 19.84
C THR A 6 26.08 -21.20 20.43
N ASN A 7 26.58 -22.27 19.80
CA ASN A 7 27.57 -23.16 20.42
C ASN A 7 29.00 -23.08 19.85
N TYR A 8 29.41 -21.94 19.29
CA TYR A 8 30.81 -21.69 18.93
C TYR A 8 31.38 -20.49 19.70
N GLN A 9 31.48 -20.61 21.02
CA GLN A 9 32.40 -19.77 21.79
C GLN A 9 33.82 -20.33 21.59
N HIS A 10 34.60 -19.67 20.73
CA HIS A 10 36.00 -20.01 20.48
C HIS A 10 36.84 -19.60 21.70
N ASN A 11 37.33 -20.58 22.46
CA ASN A 11 38.10 -20.37 23.68
C ASN A 11 39.61 -20.34 23.36
N TRP A 12 40.17 -19.14 23.25
CA TRP A 12 41.60 -18.93 22.92
C TRP A 12 42.58 -19.44 23.98
N ALA A 13 42.08 -19.89 25.14
CA ALA A 13 42.87 -20.35 26.27
C ALA A 13 43.45 -21.78 26.11
N ASP A 14 42.95 -22.58 25.16
CA ASP A 14 43.40 -23.96 24.94
C ASP A 14 44.61 -24.08 23.99
N TYR A 15 45.09 -22.96 23.43
CA TYR A 15 46.30 -22.96 22.61
C TYR A 15 47.56 -23.01 23.50
N PRO A 16 48.52 -23.91 23.21
CA PRO A 16 49.78 -23.94 23.95
C PRO A 16 50.49 -22.59 23.84
N GLN A 17 50.86 -22.03 25.00
CA GLN A 17 51.59 -20.77 25.05
C GLN A 17 52.92 -20.91 24.29
N LEU A 18 53.13 -20.02 23.31
CA LEU A 18 54.36 -20.00 22.53
C LEU A 18 55.55 -19.75 23.48
N PRO A 19 56.62 -20.55 23.42
CA PRO A 19 57.79 -20.33 24.25
C PRO A 19 58.43 -18.97 23.95
N PRO A 20 59.01 -18.29 24.96
CA PRO A 20 59.64 -16.99 24.77
C PRO A 20 60.79 -17.10 23.77
N PRO A 21 60.99 -16.08 22.91
CA PRO A 21 61.97 -16.14 21.83
C PRO A 21 63.37 -16.27 22.40
N GLN A 22 63.99 -17.44 22.20
CA GLN A 22 65.39 -17.66 22.52
C GLN A 22 66.24 -16.87 21.52
N LYS A 23 67.09 -15.95 22.01
CA LYS A 23 68.08 -15.26 21.19
C LYS A 23 69.11 -16.27 20.68
N GLN A 24 68.89 -16.80 19.48
CA GLN A 24 69.90 -17.56 18.77
C GLN A 24 70.93 -16.59 18.19
N ASN A 25 72.17 -16.67 18.68
CA ASN A 25 73.33 -16.05 18.03
C ASN A 25 73.60 -16.83 16.73
N ILE A 26 73.08 -16.35 15.61
CA ILE A 26 73.36 -16.88 14.28
C ILE A 26 74.34 -15.91 13.60
N PRO A 27 75.50 -16.38 13.10
CA PRO A 27 76.39 -15.53 12.33
C PRO A 27 75.68 -15.11 11.04
N TYR A 28 75.53 -13.80 10.86
CA TYR A 28 74.93 -13.18 9.68
C TYR A 28 75.78 -13.49 8.44
N SER A 29 75.43 -14.57 7.74
CA SER A 29 75.76 -14.78 6.34
C SER A 29 74.72 -14.06 5.49
N THR A 30 75.18 -13.24 4.55
CA THR A 30 74.44 -12.32 3.68
C THR A 30 73.57 -13.02 2.62
N ALA A 31 72.88 -14.10 2.97
CA ALA A 31 71.82 -14.68 2.16
C ALA A 31 70.49 -14.31 2.80
N SER A 32 69.74 -13.40 2.17
CA SER A 32 68.31 -13.21 2.41
C SER A 32 67.64 -14.57 2.58
N ASN A 33 67.22 -14.91 3.80
CA ASN A 33 66.68 -16.23 4.12
C ASN A 33 65.31 -16.35 3.46
N GLU A 34 65.27 -16.94 2.26
CA GLU A 34 64.07 -17.14 1.43
C GLU A 34 62.89 -17.71 2.23
N MET A 35 63.19 -18.54 3.22
CA MET A 35 62.19 -19.12 4.12
C MET A 35 61.47 -18.06 4.96
N ILE A 36 62.20 -17.07 5.49
CA ILE A 36 61.63 -15.98 6.29
C ILE A 36 60.74 -15.08 5.40
N ASN A 37 61.18 -14.80 4.16
CA ASN A 37 60.38 -14.02 3.21
C ASN A 37 59.08 -14.74 2.85
N LYS A 38 59.12 -16.05 2.56
CA LYS A 38 57.92 -16.86 2.28
C LYS A 38 56.96 -16.94 3.46
N ILE A 39 57.47 -17.01 4.69
CA ILE A 39 56.65 -16.95 5.91
C ILE A 39 55.97 -15.59 6.03
N GLY A 40 56.69 -14.49 5.77
CA GLY A 40 56.13 -13.14 5.74
C GLY A 40 55.01 -12.97 4.70
N GLU A 41 55.23 -13.47 3.47
CA GLU A 41 54.23 -13.45 2.40
C GLU A 41 52.97 -14.28 2.74
N LEU A 42 53.15 -15.42 3.40
CA LEU A 42 52.05 -16.28 3.84
C LEU A 42 51.22 -15.58 4.92
N ILE A 43 51.86 -14.96 5.91
CA ILE A 43 51.18 -14.18 6.96
C ILE A 43 50.39 -13.02 6.33
N GLY A 44 51.01 -12.27 5.41
CA GLY A 44 50.32 -11.19 4.71
C GLY A 44 49.13 -11.66 3.86
N SER A 45 49.24 -12.84 3.24
CA SER A 45 48.15 -13.45 2.48
C SER A 45 47.02 -13.93 3.38
N MET A 46 47.34 -14.52 4.53
CA MET A 46 46.35 -14.92 5.54
C MET A 46 45.60 -13.70 6.10
N GLN A 47 46.29 -12.58 6.35
CA GLN A 47 45.64 -11.33 6.76
C GLN A 47 44.65 -10.82 5.71
N LYS A 48 45.05 -10.81 4.42
CA LYS A 48 44.16 -10.41 3.32
C LYS A 48 42.92 -11.31 3.22
N ILE A 49 43.08 -12.62 3.40
CA ILE A 49 41.96 -13.58 3.41
C ILE A 49 41.02 -13.28 4.57
N ASN A 50 41.56 -13.03 5.77
CA ASN A 50 40.77 -12.68 6.94
C ASN A 50 39.96 -11.39 6.71
N ASP A 51 40.57 -10.35 6.13
CA ASP A 51 39.89 -9.09 5.80
C ASP A 51 38.78 -9.27 4.76
N VAL A 52 38.93 -10.22 3.84
CA VAL A 52 37.89 -10.57 2.86
C VAL A 52 36.75 -11.32 3.56
N LEU A 53 37.06 -12.28 4.42
CA LEU A 53 36.06 -13.03 5.19
C LEU A 53 35.21 -12.12 6.08
N VAL A 54 35.83 -11.19 6.81
CA VAL A 54 35.11 -10.21 7.64
C VAL A 54 34.17 -9.34 6.80
N ARG A 55 34.61 -8.93 5.59
CA ARG A 55 33.76 -8.15 4.67
C ARG A 55 32.59 -8.97 4.12
N ILE A 56 32.81 -10.25 3.82
CA ILE A 56 31.75 -11.17 3.36
C ILE A 56 30.73 -11.39 4.47
N GLU A 57 31.18 -11.61 5.71
CA GLU A 57 30.29 -11.80 6.85
C GLU A 57 29.38 -10.59 7.07
N LYS A 58 29.96 -9.37 7.04
CA LYS A 58 29.18 -8.13 7.14
C LYS A 58 28.14 -8.00 6.02
N LYS A 59 28.55 -8.28 4.77
CA LYS A 59 27.65 -8.24 3.61
C LYS A 59 26.52 -9.26 3.73
N ASN A 60 26.80 -10.44 4.28
CA ASN A 60 25.79 -11.46 4.50
C ASN A 60 24.75 -11.02 5.54
N GLN A 61 25.19 -10.40 6.64
CA GLN A 61 24.28 -9.84 7.65
C GLN A 61 23.38 -8.75 7.06
N GLU A 62 23.93 -7.83 6.25
CA GLU A 62 23.15 -6.79 5.55
C GLU A 62 22.10 -7.42 4.61
N PHE A 63 22.48 -8.49 3.90
CA PHE A 63 21.57 -9.21 3.00
C PHE A 63 20.45 -9.93 3.77
N GLU A 64 20.76 -10.59 4.88
CA GLU A 64 19.76 -11.24 5.73
C GLU A 64 18.73 -10.22 6.26
N HIS A 65 19.19 -9.07 6.73
CA HIS A 65 18.30 -7.97 7.14
C HIS A 65 17.42 -7.48 5.99
N PHE A 66 18.00 -7.26 4.81
CA PHE A 66 17.24 -6.85 3.63
C PHE A 66 16.14 -7.85 3.27
N ILE A 67 16.42 -9.16 3.33
CA ILE A 67 15.42 -10.19 3.03
C ILE A 67 14.28 -10.19 4.06
N VAL A 68 14.58 -9.99 5.34
CA VAL A 68 13.55 -9.89 6.39
C VAL A 68 12.67 -8.66 6.17
N ASP A 69 13.28 -7.50 5.92
CA ASP A 69 12.56 -6.25 5.68
C ASP A 69 11.70 -6.33 4.41
N SER A 70 12.23 -6.91 3.33
CA SER A 70 11.50 -7.12 2.09
C SER A 70 10.26 -7.99 2.32
N LYS A 71 10.40 -9.12 3.02
CA LYS A 71 9.25 -10.01 3.32
C LYS A 71 8.19 -9.32 4.19
N SER A 72 8.62 -8.53 5.17
CA SER A 72 7.71 -7.75 6.02
C SER A 72 6.94 -6.71 5.21
N ASN A 73 7.65 -6.00 4.32
CA ASN A 73 7.06 -5.02 3.42
C ASN A 73 6.08 -5.65 2.43
N ASP A 74 6.42 -6.80 1.84
CA ASP A 74 5.54 -7.54 0.93
C ASP A 74 4.26 -8.00 1.63
N ALA A 75 4.37 -8.51 2.87
CA ALA A 75 3.20 -8.90 3.66
C ALA A 75 2.29 -7.71 3.99
N SER A 76 2.89 -6.55 4.33
CA SER A 76 2.17 -5.30 4.57
C SER A 76 1.47 -4.78 3.31
N LEU A 77 2.14 -4.86 2.16
CA LEU A 77 1.59 -4.46 0.87
C LEU A 77 0.42 -5.36 0.46
N SER A 78 0.57 -6.68 0.62
CA SER A 78 -0.49 -7.66 0.37
C SER A 78 -1.73 -7.36 1.23
N LYS A 79 -1.55 -7.11 2.52
CA LYS A 79 -2.67 -6.74 3.42
C LYS A 79 -3.36 -5.45 3.00
N LYS A 80 -2.60 -4.43 2.57
CA LYS A 80 -3.19 -3.18 2.04
C LYS A 80 -3.97 -3.41 0.76
N LEU A 81 -3.49 -4.30 -0.11
CA LEU A 81 -4.18 -4.67 -1.35
C LEU A 81 -5.51 -5.38 -1.05
N ASP A 82 -5.53 -6.31 -0.10
CA ASP A 82 -6.75 -6.99 0.34
C ASP A 82 -7.78 -6.00 0.90
N GLN A 83 -7.33 -5.06 1.75
CA GLN A 83 -8.19 -4.00 2.29
C GLN A 83 -8.76 -3.09 1.20
N LEU A 84 -7.96 -2.78 0.17
CA LEU A 84 -8.42 -1.99 -0.99
C LEU A 84 -9.46 -2.76 -1.80
N ASN A 85 -9.24 -4.05 -2.04
CA ASN A 85 -10.18 -4.91 -2.76
C ASN A 85 -11.52 -5.06 -2.02
N GLU A 86 -11.48 -5.19 -0.69
CA GLU A 86 -12.70 -5.24 0.12
C GLU A 86 -13.48 -3.91 0.05
N LYS A 87 -12.78 -2.78 0.21
CA LYS A 87 -13.40 -1.46 0.06
C LYS A 87 -13.99 -1.24 -1.33
N ASP A 88 -13.29 -1.62 -2.40
CA ASP A 88 -13.79 -1.50 -3.77
C ASP A 88 -15.09 -2.29 -3.98
N LYS A 89 -15.16 -3.51 -3.42
CA LYS A 89 -16.37 -4.33 -3.45
C LYS A 89 -17.54 -3.65 -2.73
N ASP A 90 -17.29 -3.07 -1.57
CA ASP A 90 -18.31 -2.34 -0.80
C ASP A 90 -18.77 -1.09 -1.55
N TYR A 91 -17.86 -0.32 -2.15
CA TYR A 91 -18.22 0.85 -2.97
C TYR A 91 -19.07 0.46 -4.16
N LYS A 92 -18.74 -0.62 -4.88
CA LYS A 92 -19.56 -1.14 -5.99
C LYS A 92 -20.97 -1.52 -5.53
N LYS A 93 -21.09 -2.15 -4.36
CA LYS A 93 -22.38 -2.49 -3.78
C LYS A 93 -23.20 -1.24 -3.42
N VAL A 94 -22.60 -0.24 -2.79
CA VAL A 94 -23.29 1.01 -2.46
C VAL A 94 -23.71 1.75 -3.72
N HIS A 95 -22.84 1.82 -4.74
CA HIS A 95 -23.13 2.47 -6.01
C HIS A 95 -24.34 1.84 -6.70
N THR A 96 -24.35 0.52 -6.88
CA THR A 96 -25.49 -0.20 -7.46
C THR A 96 -26.79 0.01 -6.68
N GLN A 97 -26.74 0.07 -5.35
CA GLN A 97 -27.92 0.38 -4.53
C GLN A 97 -28.42 1.82 -4.74
N HIS A 98 -27.51 2.79 -4.86
CA HIS A 98 -27.85 4.17 -5.16
C HIS A 98 -28.47 4.32 -6.54
N ASP A 99 -27.94 3.64 -7.56
CA ASP A 99 -28.48 3.67 -8.92
C ASP A 99 -29.91 3.12 -8.97
N ILE A 100 -30.16 2.02 -8.26
CA ILE A 100 -31.51 1.45 -8.15
C ILE A 100 -32.45 2.44 -7.45
N LYS A 101 -32.00 3.08 -6.36
CA LYS A 101 -32.82 4.05 -5.62
C LYS A 101 -33.13 5.29 -6.46
N LEU A 102 -32.14 5.80 -7.19
CA LEU A 102 -32.29 6.94 -8.08
C LEU A 102 -33.29 6.63 -9.19
N SER A 103 -33.14 5.47 -9.86
CA SER A 103 -34.06 5.01 -10.89
C SER A 103 -35.49 4.86 -10.38
N ARG A 104 -35.67 4.37 -9.14
CA ARG A 104 -36.99 4.28 -8.50
C ARG A 104 -37.58 5.65 -8.22
N HIS A 105 -36.79 6.59 -7.71
CA HIS A 105 -37.25 7.95 -7.46
C HIS A 105 -37.65 8.63 -8.77
N GLU A 106 -36.82 8.54 -9.81
CA GLU A 106 -37.11 9.10 -11.12
C GLU A 106 -38.41 8.52 -11.69
N ASN A 107 -38.60 7.20 -11.58
CA ASN A 107 -39.83 6.55 -12.01
C ASN A 107 -41.07 7.04 -11.22
N VAL A 108 -40.96 7.23 -9.91
CA VAL A 108 -42.06 7.80 -9.08
C VAL A 108 -42.35 9.25 -9.48
N PHE A 109 -41.31 10.07 -9.69
CA PHE A 109 -41.49 11.45 -10.11
C PHE A 109 -42.18 11.53 -11.47
N THR A 110 -41.70 10.79 -12.47
CA THR A 110 -42.22 10.85 -13.83
C THR A 110 -43.59 10.22 -13.98
N LYS A 111 -43.88 9.12 -13.28
CA LYS A 111 -45.16 8.39 -13.45
C LYS A 111 -46.25 8.79 -12.47
N LEU A 112 -45.90 9.40 -11.34
CA LEU A 112 -46.88 9.72 -10.31
C LEU A 112 -46.87 11.20 -9.97
N VAL A 113 -45.74 11.77 -9.55
CA VAL A 113 -45.70 13.15 -9.05
C VAL A 113 -46.02 14.16 -10.15
N LEU A 114 -45.34 14.09 -11.30
CA LEU A 114 -45.57 15.02 -12.41
C LEU A 114 -47.01 14.93 -12.96
N PRO A 115 -47.58 13.73 -13.22
CA PRO A 115 -48.98 13.62 -13.63
C PRO A 115 -49.97 14.17 -12.59
N MET A 116 -49.76 13.92 -11.29
CA MET A 116 -50.64 14.47 -10.25
C MET A 116 -50.58 15.99 -10.23
N LEU A 117 -49.40 16.60 -10.38
CA LEU A 117 -49.27 18.06 -10.45
C LEU A 117 -49.94 18.63 -11.71
N ASP A 118 -49.86 17.95 -12.85
CA ASP A 118 -50.57 18.32 -14.08
C ASP A 118 -52.10 18.27 -13.90
N GLU A 119 -52.62 17.24 -13.24
CA GLU A 119 -54.04 17.11 -12.91
C GLU A 119 -54.53 18.20 -11.95
N ILE A 120 -53.76 18.51 -10.90
CA ILE A 120 -54.07 19.59 -9.96
C ILE A 120 -54.10 20.94 -10.70
N ALA A 121 -53.14 21.19 -11.60
CA ALA A 121 -53.12 22.42 -12.40
C ALA A 121 -54.38 22.52 -13.29
N LYS A 122 -54.78 21.44 -13.97
CA LYS A 122 -56.03 21.40 -14.74
C LYS A 122 -57.25 21.66 -13.85
N PHE A 123 -57.30 21.07 -12.66
CA PHE A 123 -58.40 21.26 -11.72
C PHE A 123 -58.53 22.72 -11.28
N ILE A 124 -57.42 23.36 -10.92
CA ILE A 124 -57.37 24.78 -10.54
C ILE A 124 -57.88 25.67 -11.69
N VAL A 125 -57.45 25.40 -12.92
CA VAL A 125 -57.93 26.08 -14.13
C VAL A 125 -59.44 25.91 -14.30
N ASN A 126 -59.95 24.69 -14.12
CA ASN A 126 -61.38 24.39 -14.26
C ASN A 126 -62.24 25.03 -13.16
N ILE A 127 -61.67 25.44 -12.02
CA ILE A 127 -62.38 26.21 -11.00
C ILE A 127 -62.40 27.71 -11.35
N ASN A 128 -61.45 28.19 -12.14
CA ASN A 128 -61.30 29.60 -12.52
C ASN A 128 -62.23 30.03 -13.68
N VAL A 129 -63.41 29.41 -13.78
CA VAL A 129 -64.44 29.75 -14.76
C VAL A 129 -65.77 30.08 -14.08
N ASP A 130 -66.51 31.01 -14.66
CA ASP A 130 -67.84 31.39 -14.21
C ASP A 130 -68.92 30.39 -14.70
N LYS A 131 -70.18 30.62 -14.33
CA LYS A 131 -71.33 29.77 -14.72
C LYS A 131 -71.57 29.71 -16.23
N ASN A 132 -70.99 30.64 -17.00
CA ASN A 132 -71.08 30.76 -18.45
C ASN A 132 -69.76 30.37 -19.14
N LEU A 133 -68.84 29.71 -18.43
CA LEU A 133 -67.50 29.31 -18.91
C LEU A 133 -66.55 30.48 -19.24
N GLY A 134 -66.84 31.69 -18.77
CA GLY A 134 -65.95 32.84 -18.83
C GLY A 134 -64.83 32.73 -17.80
N VAL A 135 -63.60 33.10 -18.17
CA VAL A 135 -62.45 33.07 -17.25
C VAL A 135 -62.62 34.16 -16.19
N LEU A 136 -62.62 33.76 -14.90
CA LEU A 136 -62.79 34.68 -13.77
C LEU A 136 -61.57 35.58 -13.55
N ASN A 137 -60.36 35.00 -13.66
CA ASN A 137 -59.10 35.73 -13.54
C ASN A 137 -58.11 35.28 -14.61
N ALA A 138 -57.90 36.13 -15.62
CA ALA A 138 -57.05 35.84 -16.77
C ALA A 138 -55.55 35.76 -16.40
N ASP A 139 -55.07 36.64 -15.53
CA ASP A 139 -53.65 36.65 -15.11
C ASP A 139 -53.29 35.41 -14.29
N PHE A 140 -54.21 34.98 -13.42
CA PHE A 140 -54.09 33.72 -12.69
C PHE A 140 -54.08 32.51 -13.63
N GLN A 141 -54.97 32.51 -14.62
CA GLN A 141 -55.06 31.47 -15.64
C GLN A 141 -53.75 31.32 -16.44
N VAL A 142 -53.18 32.44 -16.90
CA VAL A 142 -51.89 32.47 -17.62
C VAL A 142 -50.77 31.94 -16.74
N THR A 143 -50.77 32.32 -15.45
CA THR A 143 -49.75 31.91 -14.49
C THR A 143 -49.77 30.40 -14.26
N ILE A 144 -50.94 29.80 -14.02
CA ILE A 144 -51.07 28.35 -13.82
C ILE A 144 -50.71 27.58 -15.10
N ASN A 145 -51.15 28.06 -16.26
CA ASN A 145 -50.79 27.44 -17.54
C ASN A 145 -49.29 27.49 -17.83
N ARG A 146 -48.60 28.57 -17.43
CA ARG A 146 -47.14 28.67 -17.52
C ARG A 146 -46.45 27.65 -16.61
N MET A 147 -46.89 27.53 -15.36
CA MET A 147 -46.35 26.52 -14.42
C MET A 147 -46.56 25.10 -14.94
N ARG A 148 -47.75 24.82 -15.50
CA ARG A 148 -48.08 23.53 -16.12
C ARG A 148 -47.17 23.21 -17.30
N ALA A 149 -46.92 24.18 -18.18
CA ALA A 149 -45.99 24.00 -19.31
C ALA A 149 -44.55 23.72 -18.86
N GLN A 150 -44.13 24.26 -17.72
CA GLN A 150 -42.82 23.99 -17.12
C GLN A 150 -42.71 22.60 -16.47
N LEU A 151 -43.83 21.97 -16.11
CA LEU A 151 -43.84 20.60 -15.56
C LEU A 151 -43.74 19.51 -16.64
N THR A 152 -44.08 19.86 -17.88
CA THR A 152 -44.10 18.95 -19.03
C THR A 152 -42.89 19.08 -19.97
N ASN A 153 -42.04 20.09 -19.75
CA ASN A 153 -40.77 20.31 -20.46
C ASN A 153 -39.59 19.87 -19.60
#